data_AF-C6C4G2-F1
#
_entry.id   AF-C6C4G2-F1
#
_cell.length_a   1.000
_cell.length_b   1.000
_cell.length_c   1.000
_cell.angle_alpha   90.00
_cell.angle_beta   90.00
_cell.angle_gamma   90.00
#
_symmetry.space_group_name_H-M   'P 1'
#
loop_
_entity.id
_entity.type
_entity.pdbx_description
1 polymer ?
#
loop_
_entity_poly.entity_id
_entity_poly.type
_entity_poly.pdbx_seq_one_letter_code
_entity_poly.pdbx_strand_id
1 'polypeptide(L)'
;MKNNFVTQQDNNLNHIPPVLEKIATRFAYVTQHNESFTLSMLSSPYILGKVTLQDYEALLVYYPFLHRLTINMSTADYTIRLVATYLEIEKLYRKGIVLPDALLQHLYQ
;
A
#
# COMPACT_ATOMS: atom_id res chain seq x y z
N MET A 1 -22.15 -9.62 -39.22
CA MET A 1 -21.54 -10.00 -37.93
C MET A 1 -20.81 -8.78 -37.40
N LYS A 2 -21.34 -8.14 -36.35
CA LYS A 2 -20.71 -6.96 -35.73
C LYS A 2 -19.74 -7.46 -34.67
N ASN A 3 -18.44 -7.35 -34.94
CA ASN A 3 -17.39 -7.64 -33.97
C ASN A 3 -17.29 -6.47 -33.00
N ASN A 4 -17.89 -6.63 -31.82
CA ASN A 4 -17.68 -5.72 -30.70
C ASN A 4 -16.41 -6.12 -29.96
N PHE A 5 -15.26 -5.65 -30.44
CA PHE A 5 -14.07 -5.54 -29.60
C PHE A 5 -14.29 -4.34 -28.67
N VAL A 6 -14.97 -4.57 -27.55
CA VAL A 6 -14.93 -3.65 -26.42
C VAL A 6 -13.55 -3.83 -25.80
N THR A 7 -12.64 -2.91 -26.10
CA THR A 7 -11.37 -2.72 -25.43
C THR A 7 -11.62 -2.62 -23.92
N GLN A 8 -11.19 -3.63 -23.17
CA GLN A 8 -11.20 -3.69 -21.70
C GLN A 8 -10.18 -2.72 -21.06
N GLN A 9 -10.10 -1.49 -21.58
CA GLN A 9 -9.06 -0.52 -21.20
C GLN A 9 -9.59 0.71 -20.44
N ASP A 10 -10.88 0.74 -20.08
CA ASP A 10 -11.52 1.92 -19.50
C ASP A 10 -11.95 1.83 -18.02
N ASN A 11 -11.55 0.79 -17.25
CA ASN A 11 -12.07 0.61 -15.87
C ASN A 11 -11.05 0.47 -14.73
N ASN A 12 -9.73 0.53 -14.99
CA ASN A 12 -8.74 0.20 -13.95
C ASN A 12 -8.53 1.26 -12.85
N LEU A 13 -8.92 2.52 -13.06
CA LEU A 13 -8.76 3.57 -12.04
C LEU A 13 -9.90 3.62 -11.02
N ASN A 14 -11.10 3.11 -11.36
CA ASN A 14 -12.25 3.04 -10.45
C ASN A 14 -12.10 2.00 -9.32
N HIS A 15 -11.00 1.25 -9.30
CA HIS A 15 -10.74 0.18 -8.35
C HIS A 15 -9.74 0.56 -7.25
N ILE A 16 -9.20 1.79 -7.29
CA ILE A 16 -8.31 2.29 -6.23
C ILE A 16 -9.19 2.82 -5.07
N PRO A 17 -9.09 2.25 -3.86
CA PRO A 17 -9.89 2.70 -2.73
C PRO A 17 -9.55 4.14 -2.33
N PRO A 18 -10.54 5.03 -2.10
CA PRO A 18 -10.29 6.41 -1.66
C PRO A 18 -9.51 6.51 -0.33
N VAL A 19 -9.56 5.46 0.50
CA VAL A 19 -8.78 5.39 1.74
C VAL A 19 -7.27 5.38 1.48
N LEU A 20 -6.83 5.02 0.27
CA LEU A 20 -5.42 4.90 -0.08
C LEU A 20 -4.68 6.23 0.01
N GLU A 21 -5.33 7.36 -0.29
CA GLU A 21 -4.74 8.70 -0.14
C GLU A 21 -4.32 8.95 1.31
N LYS A 22 -5.22 8.70 2.27
CA LYS A 22 -4.93 8.86 3.71
C LYS A 22 -3.80 7.96 4.18
N ILE A 23 -3.78 6.72 3.68
CA ILE A 23 -2.71 5.75 3.98
C ILE A 23 -1.38 6.25 3.40
N ALA A 24 -1.38 6.74 2.16
CA ALA A 24 -0.21 7.25 1.48
C ALA A 24 0.37 8.47 2.20
N THR A 25 -0.45 9.45 2.58
CA THR A 25 -0.02 10.60 3.38
C THR A 25 0.71 10.14 4.65
N ARG A 26 0.13 9.16 5.35
CA ARG A 26 0.71 8.67 6.61
C ARG A 26 2.01 7.92 6.39
N PHE A 27 2.07 7.04 5.40
CA PHE A 27 3.28 6.27 5.10
C PHE A 27 4.40 7.19 4.64
N ALA A 28 4.09 8.16 3.76
CA ALA A 28 5.03 9.17 3.31
C ALA A 28 5.63 9.97 4.48
N TYR A 29 4.78 10.37 5.43
CA TYR A 29 5.24 11.04 6.66
C TYR A 29 6.20 10.17 7.48
N VAL A 30 5.84 8.91 7.72
CA VAL A 30 6.63 7.98 8.55
C VAL A 30 7.98 7.63 7.91
N THR A 31 8.03 7.50 6.58
CA THR A 31 9.25 7.11 5.85
C THR A 31 10.01 8.30 5.26
N GLN A 32 9.56 9.53 5.50
CA GLN A 32 10.12 10.76 4.91
C GLN A 32 10.21 10.69 3.37
N HIS A 33 9.21 10.09 2.74
CA HIS A 33 9.10 10.01 1.28
C HIS A 33 8.08 11.02 0.74
N ASN A 34 8.13 11.25 -0.57
CA ASN A 34 7.13 12.06 -1.24
C ASN A 34 5.75 11.35 -1.23
N GLU A 35 4.70 12.11 -0.97
CA GLU A 35 3.33 11.58 -0.89
C GLU A 35 2.83 11.05 -2.24
N SER A 36 3.04 11.78 -3.33
CA SER A 36 2.65 11.34 -4.67
C SER A 36 3.41 10.07 -5.09
N PHE A 37 4.69 9.96 -4.75
CA PHE A 37 5.48 8.76 -4.96
C PHE A 37 4.92 7.57 -4.17
N THR A 38 4.57 7.79 -2.91
CA THR A 38 3.99 6.76 -2.03
C THR A 38 2.63 6.30 -2.55
N LEU A 39 1.75 7.24 -2.92
CA LEU A 39 0.45 6.93 -3.49
C LEU A 39 0.59 6.11 -4.78
N SER A 40 1.53 6.49 -5.66
CA SER A 40 1.81 5.76 -6.90
C SER A 40 2.22 4.31 -6.62
N MET A 41 3.17 4.09 -5.70
CA MET A 41 3.59 2.73 -5.33
C MET A 41 2.46 1.90 -4.73
N LEU A 42 1.70 2.47 -3.79
CA LEU A 42 0.58 1.76 -3.15
C LEU A 42 -0.58 1.49 -4.13
N SER A 43 -0.68 2.26 -5.23
CA SER A 43 -1.73 2.09 -6.24
C SER A 43 -1.43 0.97 -7.24
N SER A 44 -0.16 0.60 -7.42
CA SER A 44 0.27 -0.37 -8.45
C SER A 44 -0.48 -1.71 -8.38
N PRO A 45 -0.66 -2.35 -7.21
CA PRO A 45 -1.41 -3.62 -7.12
C PRO A 45 -2.87 -3.54 -7.58
N TYR A 46 -3.50 -2.37 -7.51
CA TYR A 46 -4.89 -2.18 -7.94
C TYR A 46 -5.01 -2.11 -9.47
N ILE A 47 -3.99 -1.58 -10.15
CA ILE A 47 -3.93 -1.55 -11.61
C ILE A 47 -3.77 -2.98 -12.17
N LEU A 48 -3.01 -3.82 -11.47
CA LEU A 48 -2.72 -5.20 -11.86
C LEU A 48 -3.70 -6.23 -11.28
N GLY A 49 -4.61 -5.79 -10.40
CA GLY A 49 -5.60 -6.63 -9.73
C GLY A 49 -5.05 -7.56 -8.64
N LYS A 50 -3.75 -7.49 -8.35
CA LYS A 50 -3.06 -8.27 -7.31
C LYS A 50 -1.69 -7.69 -7.01
N VAL A 51 -1.12 -8.08 -5.87
CA VAL A 51 0.29 -7.79 -5.55
C VAL A 51 1.21 -8.68 -6.40
N THR A 52 1.99 -8.07 -7.28
CA THR A 52 3.02 -8.80 -8.06
C THR A 52 4.31 -8.96 -7.26
N LEU A 53 5.24 -9.78 -7.78
CA LEU A 53 6.58 -9.89 -7.18
C LEU A 53 7.31 -8.54 -7.17
N GLN A 54 7.23 -7.79 -8.27
CA GLN A 54 7.84 -6.47 -8.38
C GLN A 54 7.23 -5.49 -7.36
N ASP A 55 5.90 -5.50 -7.20
CA ASP A 55 5.24 -4.68 -6.18
C ASP A 55 5.70 -5.07 -4.77
N TYR A 56 5.73 -6.37 -4.47
CA TYR A 56 6.15 -6.89 -3.17
C TYR A 56 7.57 -6.44 -2.82
N GLU A 57 8.52 -6.63 -3.73
CA GLU A 57 9.93 -6.25 -3.52
C GLU A 57 10.07 -4.75 -3.33
N ALA A 58 9.47 -3.93 -4.21
CA ALA A 58 9.53 -2.48 -4.11
C ALA A 58 8.89 -1.98 -2.81
N LEU A 59 7.69 -2.47 -2.47
CA LEU A 59 6.97 -2.05 -1.28
C LEU A 59 7.73 -2.39 0.00
N LEU A 60 8.43 -3.53 0.06
CA LEU A 60 9.21 -3.88 1.26
C LEU A 60 10.51 -3.09 1.38
N VAL A 61 11.11 -2.66 0.26
CA VAL A 61 12.28 -1.77 0.29
C VAL A 61 11.93 -0.42 0.90
N TYR A 62 10.83 0.20 0.47
CA TYR A 62 10.43 1.53 0.92
C TYR A 62 9.58 1.52 2.20
N TYR A 63 8.82 0.45 2.43
CA TYR A 63 7.92 0.29 3.57
C TYR A 63 8.13 -1.07 4.27
N PRO A 64 9.26 -1.28 4.97
CA PRO A 64 9.58 -2.57 5.60
C PRO A 64 8.51 -3.10 6.57
N PHE A 65 7.70 -2.21 7.13
CA PHE A 65 6.57 -2.59 8.00
C PHE A 65 5.42 -3.30 7.30
N LEU A 66 5.42 -3.33 5.96
CA LEU A 66 4.52 -4.15 5.17
C LEU A 66 4.98 -5.61 5.05
N HIS A 67 5.92 -6.09 5.88
CA HIS A 67 6.49 -7.46 5.86
C HIS A 67 5.50 -8.63 5.81
N ARG A 68 4.21 -8.46 6.14
CA ARG A 68 3.19 -9.53 5.97
C ARG A 68 2.40 -9.43 4.66
N LEU A 69 2.86 -8.63 3.70
CA LEU A 69 2.42 -8.76 2.32
C LEU A 69 2.88 -10.11 1.76
N THR A 70 2.14 -10.60 0.77
CA THR A 70 2.49 -11.82 0.04
C THR A 70 2.30 -11.59 -1.45
N ILE A 71 3.07 -12.32 -2.25
CA ILE A 71 2.94 -12.31 -3.71
C ILE A 71 1.60 -12.95 -4.09
N ASN A 72 0.96 -12.44 -5.15
CA ASN A 72 -0.39 -12.82 -5.59
C ASN A 72 -1.51 -12.53 -4.59
N MET A 73 -1.26 -11.71 -3.56
CA MET A 73 -2.31 -11.22 -2.67
C MET A 73 -3.38 -10.47 -3.46
N SER A 74 -4.66 -10.75 -3.19
CA SER A 74 -5.79 -10.05 -3.82
C SER A 74 -5.81 -8.58 -3.41
N THR A 75 -6.39 -7.70 -4.23
CA THR A 75 -6.53 -6.28 -3.87
C THR A 75 -7.39 -6.06 -2.63
N ALA A 76 -8.35 -6.95 -2.36
CA ALA A 76 -9.15 -6.91 -1.13
C ALA A 76 -8.29 -7.19 0.11
N ASP A 77 -7.53 -8.29 0.11
CA ASP A 77 -6.63 -8.63 1.22
C ASP A 77 -5.51 -7.59 1.39
N TYR A 78 -5.01 -7.08 0.26
CA TYR A 78 -4.04 -5.99 0.23
C TYR A 78 -4.59 -4.72 0.89
N THR A 79 -5.83 -4.32 0.56
CA THR A 79 -6.49 -3.18 1.19
C THR A 79 -6.62 -3.38 2.70
N ILE A 80 -7.09 -4.55 3.14
CA ILE A 80 -7.21 -4.90 4.56
C ILE A 80 -5.85 -4.77 5.24
N ARG A 81 -4.78 -5.26 4.60
CA ARG A 81 -3.42 -5.19 5.13
C ARG A 81 -2.94 -3.74 5.29
N LEU A 82 -3.12 -2.91 4.27
CA LEU A 82 -2.75 -1.50 4.32
C LEU A 82 -3.50 -0.74 5.42
N VAL A 83 -4.81 -0.96 5.54
CA VAL A 83 -5.63 -0.35 6.59
C VAL A 83 -5.18 -0.81 7.97
N ALA A 84 -4.90 -2.10 8.15
CA ALA A 84 -4.42 -2.62 9.43
C ALA A 84 -3.09 -1.96 9.85
N THR A 85 -2.12 -1.89 8.93
CA THR A 85 -0.84 -1.21 9.17
C THR A 85 -1.02 0.28 9.47
N TYR A 86 -1.89 0.98 8.73
CA TYR A 86 -2.22 2.37 9.01
C TYR A 86 -2.75 2.55 10.44
N LEU A 87 -3.71 1.72 10.85
CA LEU A 87 -4.28 1.76 12.21
C LEU A 87 -3.24 1.42 13.29
N GLU A 88 -2.30 0.51 13.02
CA GLU A 88 -1.19 0.21 13.92
C GLU A 88 -0.29 1.45 14.12
N ILE A 89 0.06 2.15 13.04
CA ILE A 89 0.83 3.40 13.09
C ILE A 89 0.07 4.49 13.87
N GLU A 90 -1.21 4.73 13.56
CA GLU A 90 -2.04 5.72 14.24
C GLU A 90 -2.16 5.42 15.75
N LYS A 91 -2.31 4.14 16.11
CA LYS A 91 -2.34 3.70 17.52
C LYS A 91 -1.04 4.03 18.24
N LEU A 92 0.11 3.90 17.58
CA LEU A 92 1.42 4.23 18.17
C LEU A 92 1.55 5.74 18.40
N TYR A 93 1.17 6.56 17.42
CA TYR A 93 1.16 8.02 17.59
C TYR A 93 0.24 8.50 18.70
N ARG A 94 -0.97 7.92 18.84
CA ARG A 94 -1.88 8.23 19.94
C ARG A 94 -1.27 7.94 21.32
N LYS A 95 -0.30 7.04 21.41
CA LYS A 95 0.43 6.71 22.64
C LYS A 95 1.64 7.62 22.90
N GLY A 96 1.82 8.68 22.10
CA GLY A 96 2.96 9.59 22.21
C GLY A 96 4.28 8.97 21.71
N ILE A 97 4.22 7.82 21.05
CA ILE A 97 5.39 7.21 20.42
C ILE A 97 5.60 7.94 19.10
N VAL A 98 6.51 8.91 19.12
CA VAL A 98 7.08 9.47 17.90
C VAL A 98 7.91 8.34 17.29
N LEU A 99 7.32 7.60 16.35
CA LEU A 99 8.06 6.60 15.57
C LEU A 99 9.16 7.36 14.80
N PRO A 100 10.42 7.32 15.26
CA PRO A 100 11.32 6.24 14.90
C PRO A 100 12.44 5.95 15.95
N ASP A 101 12.32 4.82 16.64
CA ASP A 101 13.46 3.91 16.91
C ASP A 101 12.98 2.45 16.98
N ALA A 102 11.70 2.21 16.66
CA ALA A 102 11.08 0.90 16.88
C ALA A 102 9.94 0.50 15.92
N LEU A 103 9.70 1.23 14.82
CA LEU A 103 9.58 0.54 13.52
C LEU A 103 10.88 -0.24 13.24
N LEU A 104 11.98 0.38 13.65
CA LEU A 104 13.32 -0.14 13.77
C LEU A 104 13.43 -1.36 14.72
N GLN A 105 12.48 -1.69 15.63
CA GLN A 105 12.55 -2.81 16.60
C GLN A 105 11.51 -3.91 16.39
N HIS A 106 10.58 -3.78 15.44
CA HIS A 106 9.92 -4.96 14.85
C HIS A 106 10.63 -5.39 13.54
N LEU A 107 11.74 -4.70 13.25
CA LEU A 107 13.02 -5.16 12.68
C LEU A 107 13.98 -5.76 13.76
N TYR A 108 13.64 -5.68 15.05
CA TYR A 108 14.39 -6.28 16.18
C TYR A 108 13.52 -7.29 16.98
N GLN A 109 12.49 -7.89 16.35
CA GLN A 109 11.99 -9.23 16.69
C GLN A 109 12.39 -10.18 15.57
#